data_AF-A0AAD6I443-F1
#
_entry.id   AF-A0AAD6I443-F1
#
_cell.length_a   1.000
_cell.length_b   1.000
_cell.length_c   1.000
_cell.angle_alpha   90.00
_cell.angle_beta   90.00
_cell.angle_gamma   90.00
#
_symmetry.space_group_name_H-M   'P 1'
#
loop_
_entity.id
_entity.type
_entity.pdbx_description
1 polymer ?
#
loop_
_entity_poly.entity_id
_entity_poly.type
_entity_poly.pdbx_seq_one_letter_code
_entity_poly.pdbx_strand_id
1 'polypeptide(L)'
;MAFSGTSSSWLASTLTLLSLFSLLIPTNALYFYMEGRQTKCFFEDLPKDTLVAGRFETHVLQPQSNTYAIDHNMKVLITVEETFDNDHRVVSKRDSHSGRFHFSAADAGQHRICFTPETDATSGFMSSSLGAVKVSVDIAIGETSKIETEDKDKMKDIVQRVKDLNSRLHDIRREQVYQRERESEFRDQSETTNSRVVRWTLIQLAVLSAACAWQLSHLRSFFIKQKLT
;
A
#
# COMPACT_ATOMS: atom_id res chain seq x y z
N MET A 1 39.35 22.89 57.52
CA MET A 1 38.01 23.53 57.43
C MET A 1 37.38 23.08 56.13
N ALA A 2 36.54 22.04 56.19
CA ALA A 2 35.81 21.56 55.03
C ALA A 2 34.51 22.38 54.92
N PHE A 3 34.41 23.21 53.89
CA PHE A 3 33.15 23.84 53.53
C PHE A 3 32.27 22.78 52.87
N SER A 4 31.33 22.26 53.64
CA SER A 4 30.26 21.37 53.18
C SER A 4 29.33 22.14 52.24
N GLY A 5 29.29 21.71 50.98
CA GLY A 5 28.44 22.28 49.95
C GLY A 5 26.96 21.92 50.15
N THR A 6 26.21 22.79 50.84
CA THR A 6 24.74 22.68 51.02
C THR A 6 23.94 23.48 49.99
N SER A 7 24.60 24.17 49.04
CA SER A 7 23.95 25.11 48.11
C SER A 7 23.34 24.47 46.85
N SER A 8 23.78 23.25 46.44
CA SER A 8 23.34 22.62 45.18
C SER A 8 21.91 22.04 45.23
N SER A 9 21.47 21.53 46.39
CA SER A 9 20.17 20.84 46.51
C SER A 9 18.96 21.75 46.37
N TRP A 10 19.08 23.03 46.74
CA TRP A 10 17.99 24.02 46.62
C TRP A 10 17.77 24.45 45.16
N LEU A 11 18.85 24.56 44.38
CA LEU A 11 18.78 24.86 42.95
C LEU A 11 18.18 23.68 42.17
N ALA A 12 18.55 22.45 42.50
CA ALA A 12 17.96 21.26 41.88
C ALA A 12 16.45 21.15 42.21
N SER A 13 16.06 21.38 43.46
CA SER A 13 14.65 21.29 43.86
C SER A 13 13.79 22.39 43.21
N THR A 14 14.29 23.61 43.12
CA THR A 14 13.59 24.71 42.42
C THR A 14 13.48 24.47 40.92
N LEU A 15 14.51 23.93 40.26
CA LEU A 15 14.44 23.51 38.84
C LEU A 15 13.42 22.40 38.62
N THR A 16 13.34 21.41 39.51
CA THR A 16 12.33 20.34 39.41
C THR A 16 10.91 20.87 39.64
N LEU A 17 10.74 21.86 40.53
CA LEU A 17 9.45 22.50 40.75
C LEU A 17 9.03 23.34 39.54
N LEU A 18 9.99 24.03 38.90
CA LEU A 18 9.78 24.81 37.68
C LEU A 18 9.40 23.92 36.49
N SER A 19 10.05 22.75 36.34
CA SER A 19 9.72 21.78 35.29
C SER A 19 8.37 21.10 35.53
N LEU A 20 7.97 20.92 36.79
CA LEU A 20 6.65 20.42 37.12
C LEU A 20 5.58 21.49 36.82
N PHE A 21 5.87 22.77 37.07
CA PHE A 21 4.95 23.87 36.78
C PHE A 21 4.75 24.12 35.28
N SER A 22 5.77 23.88 34.45
CA SER A 22 5.64 23.99 32.98
C SER A 22 4.77 22.88 32.35
N LEU A 23 4.49 21.79 33.07
CA LEU A 23 3.56 20.74 32.63
C LEU A 23 2.08 21.07 32.89
N LEU A 24 1.77 22.13 33.64
CA LEU A 24 0.40 22.56 33.93
C LEU A 24 -0.21 23.49 32.85
N ILE A 25 0.43 23.64 31.69
CA ILE A 25 -0.12 24.47 30.62
C ILE A 25 -1.44 23.83 30.14
N PRO A 26 -2.58 24.54 30.22
CA PRO A 26 -3.84 24.02 29.72
C PRO A 26 -3.74 23.84 28.21
N THR A 27 -4.03 22.62 27.75
CA THR A 27 -4.18 22.35 26.32
C THR A 27 -5.59 22.73 25.91
N ASN A 28 -5.71 23.56 24.88
CA ASN A 28 -7.01 23.93 24.33
C ASN A 28 -7.44 22.83 23.36
N ALA A 29 -8.42 22.04 23.76
CA ALA A 29 -9.09 21.08 22.88
C ALA A 29 -10.48 21.61 22.54
N LEU A 30 -10.79 21.73 21.25
CA LEU A 30 -12.09 22.20 20.79
C LEU A 30 -13.05 21.02 20.65
N TYR A 31 -14.14 21.06 21.41
CA TYR A 31 -15.27 20.15 21.24
C TYR A 31 -16.56 20.93 21.27
N PHE A 32 -17.54 20.49 20.51
CA PHE A 32 -18.87 21.08 20.47
C PHE A 32 -19.92 19.99 20.33
N TYR A 33 -21.15 20.35 20.70
CA TYR A 33 -22.30 19.46 20.62
C TYR A 33 -23.17 19.88 19.44
N MET A 34 -23.63 18.89 18.69
CA MET A 34 -24.61 19.04 17.61
C MET A 34 -25.82 18.18 17.93
N GLU A 35 -27.01 18.76 17.77
CA GLU A 35 -28.26 18.01 17.89
C GLU A 35 -28.76 17.64 16.50
N GLY A 36 -29.17 16.39 16.30
CA GLY A 36 -29.77 16.00 15.03
C GLY A 36 -28.77 15.96 13.86
N ARG A 37 -29.26 16.28 12.66
CA ARG A 37 -28.48 16.43 11.41
C ARG A 37 -28.06 17.90 11.19
N GLN A 38 -27.72 18.63 12.26
CA GLN A 38 -27.31 20.02 12.15
C GLN A 38 -25.88 20.13 11.63
N THR A 39 -25.66 21.01 10.65
CA THR A 39 -24.34 21.37 10.16
C THR A 39 -23.76 22.49 11.01
N LYS A 40 -22.51 22.32 11.48
CA LYS A 40 -21.74 23.40 12.13
C LYS A 40 -20.54 23.76 11.26
N CYS A 41 -20.36 25.06 11.03
CA CYS A 41 -19.31 25.59 10.17
C CYS A 41 -18.38 26.53 10.95
N PHE A 42 -17.11 26.47 10.60
CA PHE A 42 -16.05 27.36 11.06
C PHE A 42 -15.55 28.18 9.88
N PHE A 43 -15.31 29.47 10.11
CA PHE A 43 -14.78 30.38 9.09
C PHE A 43 -13.34 30.71 9.48
N GLU A 44 -12.40 30.40 8.60
CA GLU A 44 -10.97 30.62 8.83
C GLU A 44 -10.38 31.40 7.65
N ASP A 45 -9.65 32.47 7.94
CA ASP A 45 -8.94 33.24 6.92
C ASP A 45 -7.56 32.62 6.69
N LEU A 46 -7.38 31.98 5.54
CA LEU A 46 -6.16 31.25 5.21
C LEU A 46 -5.32 32.03 4.19
N PRO A 47 -3.98 32.08 4.35
CA PRO A 47 -3.09 32.58 3.32
C PRO A 47 -3.01 31.59 2.15
N LYS A 48 -2.59 32.11 0.99
CA LYS A 48 -2.32 31.31 -0.21
C LYS A 48 -1.28 30.21 0.07
N ASP A 49 -1.46 29.05 -0.55
CA ASP A 49 -0.61 27.86 -0.48
C ASP A 49 -0.45 27.30 0.96
N THR A 50 -1.45 27.51 1.81
CA THR A 50 -1.43 26.99 3.18
C THR A 50 -2.06 25.60 3.23
N LEU A 51 -1.32 24.61 3.75
CA LEU A 51 -1.85 23.29 4.03
C LEU A 51 -2.58 23.30 5.37
N VAL A 52 -3.83 22.87 5.37
CA VAL A 52 -4.65 22.68 6.57
C VAL A 52 -4.94 21.21 6.73
N ALA A 53 -4.73 20.71 7.94
CA ALA A 53 -5.02 19.34 8.29
C ALA A 53 -5.85 19.29 9.55
N GLY A 54 -6.94 18.54 9.50
CA GLY A 54 -7.81 18.35 10.63
C GLY A 54 -8.04 16.88 10.96
N ARG A 55 -8.12 16.60 12.26
CA ARG A 55 -8.61 15.34 12.80
C ARG A 55 -9.94 15.59 13.47
N PHE A 56 -10.89 14.70 13.26
CA PHE A 56 -12.18 14.77 13.92
C PHE A 56 -12.56 13.42 14.51
N GLU A 57 -13.31 13.45 15.60
CA GLU A 57 -13.87 12.28 16.26
C GLU A 57 -15.27 12.63 16.76
N THR A 58 -16.20 11.69 16.59
CA THR A 58 -17.60 11.86 16.97
C THR A 58 -18.01 10.83 18.00
N HIS A 59 -18.80 11.28 18.97
CA HIS A 59 -19.44 10.43 19.96
C HIS A 59 -20.91 10.77 20.04
N VAL A 60 -21.77 9.76 19.96
CA VAL A 60 -23.22 9.91 20.02
C VAL A 60 -23.70 9.64 21.44
N LEU A 61 -24.65 10.44 21.92
CA LEU A 61 -25.29 10.22 23.22
C LEU A 61 -26.14 8.94 23.17
N GLN A 62 -25.78 7.96 23.98
CA GLN A 62 -26.56 6.73 24.14
C GLN A 62 -27.69 6.96 25.16
N PRO A 63 -28.98 6.86 24.77
CA PRO A 63 -30.09 7.19 25.66
C PRO A 63 -30.24 6.23 26.85
N GLN A 64 -29.70 5.00 26.74
CA GLN A 64 -29.79 3.99 27.81
C GLN A 64 -28.81 4.23 28.96
N SER A 65 -27.63 4.78 28.67
CA SER A 65 -26.55 4.99 29.64
C SER A 65 -26.26 6.46 29.94
N ASN A 66 -26.90 7.38 29.20
CA ASN A 66 -26.64 8.82 29.24
C ASN A 66 -25.14 9.17 29.08
N THR A 67 -24.40 8.33 28.36
CA THR A 67 -22.97 8.49 28.09
C THR A 67 -22.74 8.66 26.59
N TYR A 68 -21.69 9.41 26.24
CA TYR A 68 -21.24 9.56 24.86
C TYR A 68 -20.41 8.34 24.47
N ALA A 69 -20.88 7.59 23.47
CA ALA A 69 -20.23 6.40 22.96
C ALA A 69 -19.95 6.54 21.46
N ILE A 70 -18.99 5.76 20.96
CA ILE A 70 -18.69 5.71 19.53
C ILE A 70 -19.75 4.84 18.84
N ASP A 71 -20.36 5.38 17.79
CA ASP A 71 -21.25 4.63 16.90
C ASP A 71 -20.57 4.45 15.54
N HIS A 72 -20.30 3.19 15.17
CA HIS A 72 -19.64 2.86 13.88
C HIS A 72 -20.53 3.11 12.65
N ASN A 73 -21.85 3.21 12.84
CA ASN A 73 -22.79 3.50 11.76
C ASN A 73 -22.91 5.01 11.50
N MET A 74 -22.25 5.82 12.33
CA MET A 74 -22.19 7.27 12.17
C MET A 74 -21.21 7.64 11.06
N LYS A 75 -21.65 8.53 10.18
CA LYS A 75 -20.84 9.15 9.13
C LYS A 75 -20.80 10.65 9.34
N VAL A 76 -19.71 11.27 8.93
CA VAL A 76 -19.58 12.73 8.93
C VAL A 76 -19.26 13.19 7.52
N LEU A 77 -20.08 14.10 7.02
CA LEU A 77 -19.81 14.85 5.81
C LEU A 77 -19.05 16.11 6.17
N ILE A 78 -17.84 16.24 5.63
CA ILE A 78 -16.95 17.37 5.79
C ILE A 78 -16.92 18.13 4.48
N THR A 79 -17.31 19.40 4.50
CA THR A 79 -17.25 20.28 3.34
C THR A 79 -16.36 21.48 3.63
N VAL A 80 -15.55 21.85 2.63
CA VAL A 80 -14.73 23.07 2.68
C VAL A 80 -15.08 23.89 1.46
N GLU A 81 -15.50 25.13 1.69
CA GLU A 81 -15.97 26.06 0.67
C GLU A 81 -15.23 27.38 0.78
N GLU A 82 -14.84 27.95 -0.36
CA GLU A 82 -14.20 29.26 -0.47
C GLU A 82 -15.29 30.33 -0.58
N THR A 83 -15.55 31.07 0.50
CA THR A 83 -16.66 32.04 0.51
C THR A 83 -16.38 33.27 -0.35
N PHE A 84 -15.11 33.53 -0.66
CA PHE A 84 -14.67 34.61 -1.53
C PHE A 84 -14.83 34.31 -3.03
N ASP A 85 -15.02 33.03 -3.40
CA ASP A 85 -15.20 32.58 -4.79
C ASP A 85 -16.56 31.91 -4.98
N ASN A 86 -17.65 32.64 -4.68
CA ASN A 86 -19.02 32.19 -4.89
C ASN A 86 -19.34 30.81 -4.26
N ASP A 87 -18.84 30.58 -3.03
CA ASP A 87 -18.96 29.31 -2.31
C ASP A 87 -18.39 28.10 -3.09
N HIS A 88 -17.29 28.29 -3.82
CA HIS A 88 -16.60 27.22 -4.53
C HIS A 88 -16.17 26.12 -3.56
N ARG A 89 -16.62 24.88 -3.82
CA ARG A 89 -16.40 23.75 -2.92
C ARG A 89 -15.11 23.02 -3.24
N VAL A 90 -14.09 23.26 -2.42
CA VAL A 90 -12.76 22.65 -2.52
C VAL A 90 -12.76 21.19 -2.06
N VAL A 91 -13.47 20.89 -0.97
CA VAL A 91 -13.52 19.54 -0.41
C VAL A 91 -14.95 19.15 -0.08
N SER A 92 -15.29 17.89 -0.41
CA SER A 92 -16.51 17.22 0.03
C SER A 92 -16.19 15.77 0.31
N LYS A 93 -15.85 15.47 1.56
CA LYS A 93 -15.45 14.13 1.99
C LYS A 93 -16.47 13.56 2.97
N ARG A 94 -16.93 12.33 2.72
CA ARG A 94 -17.67 11.53 3.70
C ARG A 94 -16.72 10.53 4.33
N ASP A 95 -16.69 10.51 5.66
CA ASP A 95 -15.85 9.60 6.42
C ASP A 95 -16.66 9.05 7.60
N SER A 96 -16.13 8.03 8.29
CA SER A 96 -16.83 7.37 9.40
C SER A 96 -16.84 8.24 10.68
N HIS A 97 -17.20 7.65 11.82
CA HIS A 97 -17.18 8.26 13.16
C HIS A 97 -15.89 9.01 13.54
N SER A 98 -14.74 8.62 12.98
CA SER A 98 -13.47 9.30 13.17
C SER A 98 -12.67 9.30 11.87
N GLY A 99 -11.86 10.33 11.66
CA GLY A 99 -11.09 10.46 10.44
C GLY A 99 -10.15 11.67 10.41
N ARG A 100 -9.43 11.78 9.30
CA ARG A 100 -8.56 12.92 9.00
C ARG A 100 -8.98 13.54 7.66
N PHE A 101 -8.94 14.87 7.59
CA PHE A 101 -9.12 15.61 6.35
C PHE A 101 -7.94 16.56 6.18
N HIS A 102 -7.56 16.81 4.94
CA HIS A 102 -6.53 17.78 4.59
C HIS A 102 -6.95 18.49 3.31
N PHE A 103 -6.60 19.76 3.22
CA PHE A 103 -6.78 20.55 2.02
C PHE A 103 -5.71 21.63 1.96
N SER A 104 -5.44 22.12 0.76
CA SER A 104 -4.53 23.25 0.56
C SER A 104 -5.36 24.44 0.06
N ALA A 105 -5.19 25.59 0.70
CA ALA A 105 -5.81 26.84 0.26
C ALA A 105 -5.08 27.34 -0.99
N ALA A 106 -5.72 27.25 -2.15
CA ALA A 106 -5.12 27.64 -3.43
C ALA A 106 -4.95 29.16 -3.56
N ASP A 107 -5.86 29.92 -2.96
CA ASP A 107 -5.82 31.38 -2.90
C ASP A 107 -6.05 31.87 -1.46
N ALA A 108 -5.60 33.09 -1.20
CA ALA A 108 -5.75 33.71 0.12
C ALA A 108 -7.19 34.21 0.30
N GLY A 109 -7.84 33.80 1.39
CA GLY A 109 -9.20 34.22 1.67
C GLY A 109 -9.89 33.38 2.74
N GLN A 110 -11.17 33.69 2.95
CA GLN A 110 -11.99 33.03 3.95
C GLN A 110 -12.48 31.66 3.46
N HIS A 111 -12.18 30.63 4.24
CA HIS A 111 -12.62 29.26 4.00
C HIS A 111 -13.65 28.86 5.05
N ARG A 112 -14.78 28.33 4.60
CA ARG A 112 -15.86 27.78 5.42
C ARG A 112 -15.71 26.27 5.52
N ILE A 113 -15.33 25.78 6.71
CA ILE A 113 -15.16 24.36 7.02
C ILE A 113 -16.38 23.88 7.80
N CYS A 114 -17.21 23.02 7.21
CA CYS A 114 -18.43 22.52 7.81
C CYS A 114 -18.36 21.03 8.13
N PHE A 115 -18.92 20.65 9.28
CA PHE A 115 -19.12 19.28 9.72
C PHE A 115 -20.61 18.98 9.80
N THR A 116 -21.06 17.95 9.09
CA THR A 116 -22.45 17.49 9.09
C THR A 116 -22.53 16.04 9.53
N PRO A 117 -23.12 15.75 10.70
CA PRO A 117 -23.38 14.38 11.15
C PRO A 117 -24.47 13.72 10.30
N GLU A 118 -24.19 12.56 9.71
CA GLU A 118 -25.13 11.73 8.94
C GLU A 118 -25.17 10.30 9.52
N THR A 119 -26.33 9.64 9.48
CA THR A 119 -26.46 8.22 9.86
C THR A 119 -27.02 7.42 8.69
N ASP A 120 -26.52 6.20 8.49
CA ASP A 120 -27.01 5.28 7.45
C ASP A 120 -28.39 4.67 7.77
N ALA A 121 -28.96 4.96 8.94
CA ALA A 121 -30.26 4.41 9.32
C ALA A 121 -31.36 4.88 8.34
N THR A 122 -31.73 3.98 7.42
CA THR A 122 -32.92 4.03 6.57
C THR A 122 -34.18 3.99 7.43
N SER A 123 -34.43 5.06 8.16
CA SER A 123 -35.72 5.34 8.79
C SER A 123 -36.17 6.66 8.21
N GLY A 124 -37.39 6.67 7.69
CA GLY A 124 -37.92 7.76 6.89
C GLY A 124 -37.87 9.11 7.59
N PHE A 125 -38.36 10.11 6.88
CA PHE A 125 -38.57 11.52 7.26
C PHE A 125 -39.07 11.81 8.71
N MET A 126 -39.39 10.80 9.52
CA MET A 126 -39.85 10.87 10.92
C MET A 126 -38.93 10.23 11.98
N SER A 127 -37.67 9.86 11.71
CA SER A 127 -36.70 9.54 12.79
C SER A 127 -35.91 10.79 13.16
N SER A 128 -36.57 11.69 13.88
CA SER A 128 -36.11 13.05 14.15
C SER A 128 -35.16 13.20 15.34
N SER A 129 -34.49 12.14 15.81
CA SER A 129 -33.50 12.31 16.87
C SER A 129 -32.28 11.43 16.66
N LEU A 130 -31.41 11.86 15.74
CA LEU A 130 -29.97 11.76 16.00
C LEU A 130 -29.76 12.41 17.38
N GLY A 131 -29.39 11.60 18.38
CA GLY A 131 -29.10 12.09 19.74
C GLY A 131 -28.00 13.16 19.71
N ALA A 132 -27.78 13.84 20.83
CA ALA A 132 -26.70 14.82 20.91
C ALA A 132 -25.37 14.17 20.50
N VAL A 133 -24.73 14.69 19.45
CA VAL A 133 -23.43 14.24 18.95
C VAL A 133 -22.38 15.21 19.46
N LYS A 134 -21.44 14.70 20.25
CA LYS A 134 -20.23 15.43 20.61
C LYS A 134 -19.20 15.25 19.50
N VAL A 135 -18.73 16.35 18.92
CA VAL A 135 -17.67 16.33 17.91
C VAL A 135 -16.46 17.05 18.46
N SER A 136 -15.35 16.33 18.51
CA SER A 136 -14.04 16.86 18.86
C SER A 136 -13.28 17.09 17.58
N VAL A 137 -12.77 18.31 17.36
CA VAL A 137 -12.03 18.68 16.15
C VAL A 137 -10.71 19.31 16.54
N ASP A 138 -9.66 18.85 15.89
CA ASP A 138 -8.31 19.40 16.00
C ASP A 138 -7.87 19.84 14.60
N ILE A 139 -7.58 21.12 14.40
CA ILE A 139 -7.18 21.70 13.11
C ILE A 139 -5.81 22.31 13.26
N ALA A 140 -4.85 21.79 12.50
CA ALA A 140 -3.50 22.31 12.39
C ALA A 140 -3.34 23.04 11.05
N ILE A 141 -2.95 24.32 11.13
CA ILE A 141 -2.71 25.18 9.97
C ILE A 141 -1.19 25.29 9.77
N GLY A 142 -0.70 24.99 8.57
CA GLY A 142 0.73 25.07 8.23
C GLY A 142 1.57 23.85 8.65
N GLU A 143 0.95 22.77 9.13
CA GLU A 143 1.68 21.53 9.49
C GLU A 143 1.99 20.68 8.25
N THR A 144 3.09 21.02 7.56
CA THR A 144 3.62 20.24 6.40
C THR A 144 4.41 18.99 6.84
N SER A 145 5.13 19.05 7.96
CA SER A 145 6.21 18.09 8.24
C SER A 145 5.73 16.70 8.66
N LYS A 146 4.64 16.58 9.43
CA LYS A 146 4.19 15.31 9.99
C LYS A 146 3.35 14.48 9.01
N ILE A 147 2.57 15.15 8.16
CA ILE A 147 1.66 14.53 7.20
C ILE A 147 2.41 14.04 5.97
N GLU A 148 3.38 14.82 5.50
CA GLU A 148 4.26 14.39 4.42
C GLU A 148 5.05 13.13 4.78
N THR A 149 5.41 12.94 6.06
CA THR A 149 6.27 11.81 6.46
C THR A 149 5.54 10.47 6.36
N GLU A 150 4.28 10.37 6.82
CA GLU A 150 3.50 9.12 6.74
C GLU A 150 3.22 8.70 5.28
N ASP A 151 2.89 9.66 4.42
CA ASP A 151 2.60 9.36 3.01
C ASP A 151 3.89 9.15 2.20
N LYS A 152 5.00 9.83 2.53
CA LYS A 152 6.32 9.53 1.96
C LYS A 152 6.77 8.11 2.30
N ASP A 153 6.53 7.61 3.50
CA ASP A 153 6.92 6.25 3.87
C ASP A 153 6.09 5.19 3.15
N LYS A 154 4.79 5.42 2.94
CA LYS A 154 3.96 4.56 2.06
C LYS A 154 4.45 4.59 0.61
N MET A 155 4.81 5.77 0.10
CA MET A 155 5.37 5.89 -1.26
C MET A 155 6.71 5.18 -1.39
N LYS A 156 7.59 5.28 -0.39
CA LYS A 156 8.86 4.54 -0.35
C LYS A 156 8.63 3.04 -0.35
N ASP A 157 7.66 2.52 0.42
CA ASP A 157 7.32 1.09 0.42
C ASP A 157 6.89 0.62 -0.98
N ILE A 158 6.01 1.36 -1.66
CA ILE A 158 5.59 1.04 -3.02
C ILE A 158 6.77 1.04 -4.00
N VAL A 159 7.61 2.08 -3.96
CA VAL A 159 8.81 2.17 -4.81
C VAL A 159 9.76 1.00 -4.56
N GLN A 160 9.94 0.60 -3.31
CA GLN A 160 10.80 -0.52 -2.93
C GLN A 160 10.26 -1.85 -3.46
N ARG A 161 8.93 -2.07 -3.40
CA ARG A 161 8.28 -3.26 -3.97
C ARG A 161 8.44 -3.35 -5.49
N VAL A 162 8.31 -2.23 -6.21
CA VAL A 162 8.52 -2.19 -7.66
C VAL A 162 9.97 -2.54 -8.02
N LYS A 163 10.93 -2.03 -7.25
CA LYS A 163 12.35 -2.35 -7.44
C LYS A 163 12.65 -3.84 -7.22
N ASP A 164 12.07 -4.44 -6.18
CA ASP A 164 12.19 -5.89 -5.91
C ASP A 164 11.61 -6.71 -7.08
N LEU A 165 10.42 -6.33 -7.56
CA LEU A 165 9.76 -7.04 -8.66
C LEU A 165 10.58 -6.98 -9.96
N ASN A 166 11.16 -5.82 -10.26
CA ASN A 166 12.02 -5.66 -11.42
C ASN A 166 13.28 -6.54 -11.32
N SER A 167 13.88 -6.64 -10.12
CA SER A 167 15.02 -7.53 -9.88
C SER A 167 14.66 -8.99 -10.14
N ARG A 168 13.52 -9.46 -9.63
CA ARG A 168 13.06 -10.84 -9.85
C ARG A 168 12.78 -11.15 -11.33
N LEU A 169 12.22 -10.20 -12.08
CA LEU A 169 12.00 -10.35 -13.52
C LEU A 169 13.32 -10.48 -14.28
N HIS A 170 14.34 -9.71 -13.91
CA HIS A 170 15.68 -9.84 -14.49
C HIS A 170 16.31 -11.21 -14.21
N ASP A 171 16.08 -11.78 -13.03
CA ASP A 171 16.56 -13.13 -12.70
C ASP A 171 15.85 -14.21 -13.52
N ILE A 172 14.51 -14.14 -13.64
CA ILE A 172 13.74 -15.06 -14.48
C ILE A 172 14.19 -14.99 -15.94
N ARG A 173 14.42 -13.78 -16.46
CA ARG A 173 14.88 -13.59 -17.83
C ARG A 173 16.25 -14.23 -18.05
N ARG A 174 17.18 -14.09 -17.10
CA ARG A 174 18.50 -14.75 -17.17
C ARG A 174 18.35 -16.26 -17.19
N GLU A 175 17.51 -16.82 -16.34
CA GLU A 175 17.25 -18.26 -16.28
C GLU A 175 16.64 -18.79 -17.59
N GLN A 176 15.67 -18.06 -18.17
CA GLN A 176 15.07 -18.43 -19.45
C GLN A 176 16.08 -18.42 -20.60
N VAL A 177 16.99 -17.44 -20.63
CA VAL A 177 18.07 -17.39 -21.63
C VAL A 177 19.00 -18.58 -21.46
N TYR A 178 19.41 -18.88 -20.22
CA TYR A 178 20.26 -20.03 -19.91
C TYR A 178 19.61 -21.36 -20.34
N GLN A 179 18.31 -21.55 -20.07
CA GLN A 179 17.60 -22.76 -20.50
C GLN A 179 17.49 -22.88 -22.03
N ARG A 180 17.27 -21.77 -22.75
CA ARG A 180 17.25 -21.79 -24.22
C ARG A 180 18.59 -22.19 -24.82
N GLU A 181 19.69 -21.68 -24.25
CA GLU A 181 21.03 -22.03 -24.72
C GLU A 181 21.29 -23.53 -24.52
N ARG A 182 20.98 -24.06 -23.33
CA ARG A 182 21.07 -25.51 -23.08
C ARG A 182 20.19 -26.34 -23.98
N GLU A 183 18.94 -25.93 -24.21
CA GLU A 183 18.04 -26.63 -25.13
C GLU A 183 18.65 -26.72 -26.54
N SER A 184 19.26 -25.62 -27.01
CA SER A 184 19.92 -25.60 -28.32
C SER A 184 21.09 -26.58 -28.40
N GLU A 185 21.96 -26.62 -27.38
CA GLU A 185 23.09 -27.57 -27.31
C GLU A 185 22.61 -29.03 -27.25
N PHE A 186 21.59 -29.33 -26.43
CA PHE A 186 21.01 -30.66 -26.34
C PHE A 186 20.38 -31.11 -27.65
N ARG A 187 19.73 -30.20 -28.36
CA ARG A 187 19.12 -30.49 -29.66
C ARG A 187 20.18 -30.84 -30.70
N ASP A 188 21.27 -30.07 -30.77
CA ASP A 188 22.37 -30.31 -31.71
C ASP A 188 23.12 -31.62 -31.39
N GLN A 189 23.31 -31.92 -30.10
CA GLN A 189 23.89 -33.19 -29.67
C GLN A 189 23.00 -34.39 -30.02
N SER A 190 21.67 -34.23 -29.90
CA SER A 190 20.70 -35.26 -30.28
C SER A 190 20.70 -35.52 -31.79
N GLU A 191 20.71 -34.46 -32.61
CA GLU A 191 20.73 -34.57 -34.08
C GLU A 191 22.04 -35.21 -34.58
N THR A 192 23.18 -34.79 -34.05
CA THR A 192 24.49 -35.37 -34.42
C THR A 192 24.64 -36.82 -33.98
N THR A 193 24.13 -37.19 -32.82
CA THR A 193 24.13 -38.58 -32.34
C THR A 193 23.23 -39.45 -33.21
N ASN A 194 21.99 -39.00 -33.47
CA ASN A 194 21.04 -39.72 -34.30
C ASN A 194 21.58 -39.96 -35.72
N SER A 195 22.14 -38.93 -36.36
CA SER A 195 22.70 -39.06 -37.71
C SER A 195 23.90 -40.02 -37.78
N ARG A 196 24.78 -40.03 -36.77
CA ARG A 196 25.89 -40.99 -36.69
C ARG A 196 25.38 -42.43 -36.54
N VAL A 197 24.41 -42.65 -35.66
CA VAL A 197 23.79 -43.97 -35.46
C VAL A 197 23.17 -44.47 -36.78
N VAL A 198 22.39 -43.63 -37.46
CA VAL A 198 21.77 -43.98 -38.75
C VAL A 198 22.81 -44.33 -39.82
N ARG A 199 23.95 -43.64 -39.89
CA ARG A 199 25.01 -43.99 -40.85
C ARG A 199 25.63 -45.35 -40.54
N TRP A 200 25.94 -45.62 -39.28
CA TRP A 200 26.50 -46.91 -38.87
C TRP A 200 25.52 -48.06 -39.09
N THR A 201 24.22 -47.87 -38.83
CA THR A 201 23.21 -48.90 -39.09
C THR A 201 23.06 -49.20 -40.58
N LEU A 202 23.14 -48.19 -41.46
CA LEU A 202 23.14 -48.39 -42.91
C LEU A 202 24.38 -49.18 -43.38
N ILE A 203 25.57 -48.86 -42.87
CA ILE A 203 26.81 -49.60 -43.19
C ILE A 203 26.69 -51.06 -42.72
N GLN A 204 26.23 -51.28 -41.50
CA GLN A 204 26.04 -52.62 -40.95
C GLN A 204 25.05 -53.44 -41.78
N LEU A 205 23.92 -52.85 -42.18
CA LEU A 205 22.93 -53.51 -43.04
C LEU A 205 23.53 -53.89 -44.40
N ALA A 206 24.33 -53.00 -45.01
CA ALA A 206 25.01 -53.28 -46.27
C ALA A 206 25.99 -54.46 -46.14
N VAL A 207 26.83 -54.47 -45.11
CA VAL A 207 27.79 -55.57 -44.87
C VAL A 207 27.08 -56.91 -44.65
N LEU A 208 26.02 -56.93 -43.84
CA LEU A 208 25.22 -58.13 -43.62
C LEU A 208 24.57 -58.65 -44.90
N SER A 209 24.04 -57.75 -45.75
CA SER A 209 23.44 -58.12 -47.03
C SER A 209 24.47 -58.72 -48.00
N ALA A 210 25.68 -58.16 -48.07
CA ALA A 210 26.77 -58.66 -48.91
C ALA A 210 27.26 -60.03 -48.43
N ALA A 211 27.42 -60.22 -47.11
CA ALA A 211 27.77 -61.50 -46.52
C ALA A 211 26.70 -62.57 -46.82
N CYS A 212 25.42 -62.22 -46.71
CA CYS A 212 24.31 -63.12 -47.05
C CYS A 212 24.33 -63.52 -48.53
N ALA A 213 24.52 -62.57 -49.44
CA ALA A 213 24.63 -62.85 -50.88
C ALA A 213 25.83 -63.75 -51.20
N TRP A 214 26.98 -63.51 -50.56
CA TRP A 214 28.17 -64.35 -50.68
C TRP A 214 27.90 -65.77 -50.19
N GLN A 215 27.30 -65.92 -49.01
CA GLN A 215 26.94 -67.22 -48.44
C GLN A 215 26.05 -68.02 -49.38
N LEU A 216 25.01 -67.39 -49.94
CA LEU A 216 24.10 -68.03 -50.91
C LEU A 216 24.81 -68.43 -52.21
N SER A 217 25.68 -67.56 -52.75
CA SER A 217 26.46 -67.84 -53.96
C SER A 217 27.43 -69.01 -53.76
N HIS A 218 28.14 -69.03 -52.63
CA HIS A 218 29.07 -70.11 -52.29
C HIS A 218 28.35 -71.46 -52.16
N LEU A 219 27.23 -71.51 -51.43
CA LEU A 219 26.40 -72.71 -51.32
C LEU A 219 25.92 -73.19 -52.69
N ARG A 220 25.44 -72.28 -53.56
CA ARG A 220 25.02 -72.63 -54.92
C ARG A 220 26.16 -73.20 -55.76
N SER A 221 27.35 -72.60 -55.70
CA SER A 221 28.54 -73.08 -56.43
C SER A 221 28.99 -74.47 -55.96
N PHE A 222 28.93 -74.72 -54.65
CA PHE A 222 29.23 -76.02 -54.08
C PHE A 222 28.27 -77.11 -54.61
N PHE A 223 26.96 -76.87 -54.60
CA PHE A 223 25.97 -77.83 -55.12
C PHE A 223 26.04 -78.06 -56.64
N ILE A 224 26.44 -77.05 -57.43
CA ILE A 224 26.61 -77.22 -58.89
C ILE A 224 27.80 -78.13 -59.20
N LYS A 225 28.94 -77.94 -58.51
CA LYS A 225 30.12 -78.80 -58.70
C LYS A 225 29.83 -80.25 -58.35
N GLN A 226 29.05 -80.48 -57.30
CA GLN A 226 28.73 -81.82 -56.81
C GLN A 226 27.58 -82.51 -57.58
N LYS A 227 26.84 -81.79 -58.43
CA LYS A 227 25.83 -82.37 -59.35
C LYS A 227 26.35 -82.64 -60.77
N LEU A 228 27.57 -82.23 -61.11
CA LEU A 228 28.20 -82.40 -62.43
C LEU A 228 29.36 -83.40 -62.44
N THR A 229 29.51 -84.17 -61.36
CA THR A 229 30.29 -85.41 -61.29
C THR A 229 29.32 -86.54 -60.98
#